data_AF-K2A9T9-F1
#
_entry.id   AF-K2A9T9-F1
#
_cell.length_a   1.000
_cell.length_b   1.000
_cell.length_c   1.000
_cell.angle_alpha   90.00
_cell.angle_beta   90.00
_cell.angle_gamma   90.00
#
_symmetry.space_group_name_H-M   'P 1'
#
loop_
_entity.id
_entity.type
_entity.pdbx_description
1 polymer ?
#
loop_
_entity_poly.entity_id
_entity_poly.type
_entity_poly.pdbx_seq_one_letter_code
_entity_poly.pdbx_strand_id
1 'polypeptide(L)'
;LMVKLYSLFADPHNFNEFWQNTNLTFLAISKLFPILADLGIAAIILYMGQNTLSLLLAVFYLFNPVSLIDGAWWGQVDSLGVFIFLIALLLSLKRQPFWAGAVFMLSMMTKLQNMIYGPLFFLFIWQSLGFDGLRKAILGATVGFFGLNIEFFLSKNMDRVIASLTSNYDYFPWMSLNAFNVWWIVSGGHGMQVSDKLLAIGIVNAKTVGLLMFSSFYLFALVRQRKNLQSFLESLIIVNASFFLFMTESHDRYLFPTSVFLLLWAPFYKNFRVFSVFYILFSLVYFYNLHSALVFNYPNNGLPGLSQLIQPTVTITASVLLIALFVIFLLFLTRYSLAVFAVIVLGITALNFPLYAKQPMSLTKFTPYISTQDFGSRQTNKSVNSSYGINSWNRLSVQYMFYKKGIGTHTNSRHVFAINSKFKRFSTDFGVDTESGPQASVIFEIYGDDKLLFRSETMKKYDYPRHTEVNIEGIKFLSLVTTDAGDGNIDDHTDWLNPMLYP
;
A
#
# COMPACT_ATOMS: atom_id res chain seq x y z
N LEU A 1 -27.24 -18.10 -12.12
CA LEU A 1 -26.70 -19.08 -11.14
C LEU A 1 -26.51 -18.45 -9.77
N MET A 2 -25.75 -17.35 -9.65
CA MET A 2 -25.54 -16.64 -8.38
C MET A 2 -26.85 -16.28 -7.65
N VAL A 3 -27.83 -15.66 -8.32
CA VAL A 3 -29.13 -15.32 -7.69
C VAL A 3 -29.83 -16.53 -7.05
N LYS A 4 -29.78 -17.71 -7.69
CA LYS A 4 -30.36 -18.95 -7.15
C LYS A 4 -29.57 -19.53 -5.97
N LEU A 5 -28.25 -19.30 -5.94
CA LEU A 5 -27.40 -19.67 -4.81
C LEU A 5 -27.68 -18.76 -3.61
N TYR A 6 -27.79 -17.46 -3.85
CA TYR A 6 -28.08 -16.47 -2.80
C TYR A 6 -29.49 -16.65 -2.23
N SER A 7 -30.48 -17.02 -3.04
CA SER A 7 -31.85 -17.31 -2.58
C SER A 7 -31.97 -18.49 -1.62
N LEU A 8 -30.92 -19.30 -1.44
CA LEU A 8 -30.89 -20.35 -0.41
C LEU A 8 -30.65 -19.78 0.99
N PHE A 9 -30.20 -18.52 1.12
CA PHE A 9 -29.73 -17.94 2.39
C PHE A 9 -30.49 -16.69 2.84
N ALA A 10 -31.03 -15.91 1.90
CA ALA A 10 -31.95 -14.79 2.13
C ALA A 10 -32.61 -14.38 0.80
N ASP A 11 -33.54 -13.44 0.80
CA ASP A 11 -34.07 -12.86 -0.45
C ASP A 11 -32.92 -12.19 -1.24
N PRO A 12 -32.55 -12.69 -2.45
CA PRO A 12 -31.46 -12.13 -3.24
C PRO A 12 -31.74 -10.70 -3.74
N HIS A 13 -32.98 -10.21 -3.60
CA HIS A 13 -33.38 -8.83 -3.90
C HIS A 13 -33.36 -7.92 -2.68
N ASN A 14 -33.18 -8.46 -1.47
CA ASN A 14 -33.09 -7.69 -0.23
C ASN A 14 -31.69 -7.83 0.40
N PHE A 15 -30.76 -6.98 -0.03
CA PHE A 15 -29.38 -6.97 0.45
C PHE A 15 -29.26 -6.95 1.98
N ASN A 16 -30.16 -6.22 2.67
CA ASN A 16 -30.09 -6.06 4.12
C ASN A 16 -30.31 -7.37 4.87
N GLU A 17 -31.08 -8.33 4.33
CA GLU A 17 -31.33 -9.62 4.99
C GLU A 17 -30.09 -10.52 5.09
N PHE A 18 -29.13 -10.38 4.17
CA PHE A 18 -27.87 -11.11 4.25
C PHE A 18 -27.01 -10.61 5.42
N TRP A 19 -27.04 -9.30 5.69
CA TRP A 19 -26.19 -8.66 6.71
C TRP A 19 -26.86 -8.48 8.07
N GLN A 20 -28.08 -8.98 8.24
CA GLN A 20 -28.72 -9.02 9.55
C GLN A 20 -27.98 -9.99 10.48
N ASN A 21 -27.72 -9.58 11.71
CA ASN A 21 -27.07 -10.42 12.73
C ASN A 21 -27.87 -11.70 13.07
N THR A 22 -29.14 -11.75 12.69
CA THR A 22 -30.03 -12.92 12.84
C THR A 22 -29.86 -13.95 11.72
N ASN A 23 -29.21 -13.60 10.60
CA ASN A 23 -28.94 -14.53 9.50
C ASN A 23 -27.72 -15.41 9.80
N LEU A 24 -27.89 -16.31 10.79
CA LEU A 24 -26.83 -17.19 11.28
C LEU A 24 -26.27 -18.10 10.18
N THR A 25 -27.11 -18.52 9.23
CA THR A 25 -26.70 -19.37 8.10
C THR A 25 -25.72 -18.63 7.19
N PHE A 26 -26.03 -17.40 6.79
CA PHE A 26 -25.12 -16.60 5.97
C PHE A 26 -23.82 -16.25 6.71
N LEU A 27 -23.91 -15.89 8.00
CA LEU A 27 -22.74 -15.62 8.84
C LEU A 27 -21.85 -16.86 8.99
N ALA A 28 -22.44 -18.05 9.16
CA ALA A 28 -21.69 -19.29 9.24
C ALA A 28 -20.99 -19.62 7.91
N ILE A 29 -21.68 -19.47 6.78
CA ILE A 29 -21.13 -19.77 5.45
C ILE A 29 -20.03 -18.80 5.04
N SER A 30 -20.21 -17.50 5.29
CA SER A 30 -19.19 -16.49 4.97
C SER A 30 -17.89 -16.74 5.74
N LYS A 31 -18.00 -17.17 7.00
CA LYS A 31 -16.85 -17.55 7.85
C LYS A 31 -16.31 -18.96 7.57
N LEU A 32 -17.07 -19.82 6.91
CA LEU A 32 -16.64 -21.19 6.62
C LEU A 32 -15.40 -21.22 5.72
N PHE A 33 -15.31 -20.31 4.74
CA PHE A 33 -14.16 -20.24 3.83
C PHE A 33 -12.82 -20.02 4.55
N PRO A 34 -12.67 -18.97 5.39
CA PRO A 34 -11.43 -18.79 6.14
C PRO A 34 -11.18 -19.90 7.17
N ILE A 35 -12.22 -20.43 7.83
CA ILE A 35 -12.07 -21.57 8.77
C ILE A 35 -11.52 -22.81 8.05
N LEU A 36 -12.05 -23.14 6.87
CA LEU A 36 -11.55 -24.26 6.07
C LEU A 36 -10.12 -24.02 5.58
N ALA A 37 -9.77 -22.77 5.25
CA ALA A 37 -8.41 -22.40 4.89
C ALA A 37 -7.44 -22.55 6.08
N ASP A 38 -7.86 -22.20 7.31
CA ASP A 38 -7.07 -22.42 8.52
C ASP A 38 -6.81 -23.92 8.76
N LEU A 39 -7.85 -24.76 8.64
CA LEU A 39 -7.69 -26.21 8.70
C LEU A 39 -6.76 -26.72 7.59
N GLY A 40 -6.85 -26.15 6.39
CA GLY A 40 -5.96 -26.43 5.27
C GLY A 40 -4.49 -26.06 5.56
N ILE A 41 -4.23 -24.91 6.17
CA ILE A 41 -2.89 -24.49 6.60
C ILE A 41 -2.33 -25.47 7.64
N ALA A 42 -3.13 -25.82 8.65
CA ALA A 42 -2.74 -26.82 9.65
C ALA A 42 -2.41 -28.18 9.00
N ALA A 43 -3.20 -28.62 8.04
CA ALA A 43 -2.94 -29.84 7.27
C ALA A 43 -1.63 -29.76 6.46
N ILE A 44 -1.31 -28.60 5.89
CA ILE A 44 -0.03 -28.38 5.19
C ILE A 44 1.15 -28.43 6.16
N ILE A 45 1.04 -27.80 7.34
CA ILE A 45 2.07 -27.87 8.39
C ILE A 45 2.35 -29.33 8.76
N LEU A 46 1.31 -30.14 8.99
CA LEU A 46 1.42 -31.58 9.24
C LEU A 46 2.08 -32.32 8.08
N TYR A 47 1.64 -32.06 6.85
CA TYR A 47 2.14 -32.72 5.65
C TYR A 47 3.62 -32.46 5.38
N MET A 48 4.11 -31.24 5.66
CA MET A 48 5.49 -30.84 5.43
C MET A 48 6.47 -31.43 6.46
N GLY A 49 6.02 -31.66 7.70
CA GLY A 49 6.89 -32.15 8.76
C GLY A 49 6.78 -33.66 9.06
N GLN A 50 5.58 -34.24 8.98
CA GLN A 50 5.28 -35.66 9.24
C GLN A 50 5.88 -36.20 10.56
N ASN A 51 5.90 -35.37 11.59
CA ASN A 51 6.48 -35.70 12.89
C ASN A 51 5.72 -35.03 14.05
N THR A 52 6.06 -35.39 15.29
CA THR A 52 5.41 -34.84 16.50
C THR A 52 5.54 -33.31 16.60
N LEU A 53 6.66 -32.75 16.13
CA LEU A 53 6.85 -31.30 16.11
C LEU A 53 5.84 -30.63 15.18
N SER A 54 5.59 -31.17 13.99
CA SER A 54 4.57 -30.63 13.07
C SER A 54 3.15 -30.71 13.61
N LEU A 55 2.85 -31.75 14.41
CA LEU A 55 1.58 -31.83 15.14
C LEU A 55 1.45 -30.69 16.15
N LEU A 56 2.50 -30.46 16.95
CA LEU A 56 2.55 -29.36 17.89
C LEU A 56 2.37 -28.00 17.19
N LEU A 57 3.08 -27.78 16.08
CA LEU A 57 3.00 -26.53 15.31
C LEU A 57 1.61 -26.32 14.70
N ALA A 58 0.96 -27.37 14.20
CA ALA A 58 -0.40 -27.29 13.67
C ALA A 58 -1.42 -26.96 14.77
N VAL A 59 -1.28 -27.55 15.97
CA VAL A 59 -2.09 -27.20 17.14
C VAL A 59 -1.83 -25.74 17.55
N PHE A 60 -0.57 -25.31 17.61
CA PHE A 60 -0.23 -23.91 17.90
C PHE A 60 -0.80 -22.94 16.88
N TYR A 61 -0.93 -23.34 15.61
CA TYR A 61 -1.59 -22.53 14.60
C TYR A 61 -3.10 -22.41 14.85
N LEU A 62 -3.80 -23.53 15.00
CA LEU A 62 -5.27 -23.56 15.11
C LEU A 62 -5.79 -22.87 16.38
N PHE A 63 -5.01 -22.89 17.45
CA PHE A 63 -5.33 -22.22 18.71
C PHE A 63 -4.60 -20.88 18.89
N ASN A 64 -3.92 -20.37 17.85
CA ASN A 64 -3.34 -19.04 17.91
C ASN A 64 -4.47 -17.99 17.99
N PRO A 65 -4.46 -17.06 18.95
CA PRO A 65 -5.44 -15.99 18.99
C PRO A 65 -5.47 -15.13 17.70
N VAL A 66 -4.37 -15.05 16.96
CA VAL A 66 -4.29 -14.38 15.64
C VAL A 66 -5.13 -15.10 14.58
N SER A 67 -5.05 -16.43 14.47
CA SER A 67 -5.82 -17.18 13.48
C SER A 67 -7.31 -17.17 13.81
N LEU A 68 -7.63 -17.34 15.10
CA LEU A 68 -8.99 -17.30 15.60
C LEU A 68 -9.65 -15.93 15.36
N ILE A 69 -8.95 -14.83 15.64
CA ILE A 69 -9.54 -13.50 15.47
C ILE A 69 -9.73 -13.14 14.00
N ASP A 70 -8.75 -13.44 13.13
CA ASP A 70 -8.81 -13.08 11.70
C ASP A 70 -9.95 -13.84 11.00
N GLY A 71 -9.93 -15.18 11.05
CA GLY A 71 -10.89 -16.03 10.34
C GLY A 71 -12.21 -16.22 11.09
N ALA A 72 -12.20 -16.96 12.20
CA ALA A 72 -13.44 -17.40 12.87
C ALA A 72 -14.22 -16.26 13.54
N TRP A 73 -13.52 -15.33 14.17
CA TRP A 73 -14.15 -14.21 14.88
C TRP A 73 -14.55 -13.09 13.91
N TRP A 74 -13.59 -12.51 13.19
CA TRP A 74 -13.82 -11.34 12.33
C TRP A 74 -14.39 -11.74 10.96
N GLY A 75 -13.98 -12.88 10.40
CA GLY A 75 -14.43 -13.31 9.06
C GLY A 75 -13.56 -12.75 7.93
N GLN A 76 -12.31 -12.36 8.23
CA GLN A 76 -11.33 -11.99 7.22
C GLN A 76 -10.85 -13.22 6.45
N VAL A 77 -10.31 -13.00 5.25
CA VAL A 77 -9.94 -14.05 4.28
C VAL A 77 -8.42 -14.15 4.06
N ASP A 78 -7.61 -13.68 5.01
CA ASP A 78 -6.16 -13.71 4.93
C ASP A 78 -5.64 -15.15 4.87
N SER A 79 -6.20 -16.03 5.69
CA SER A 79 -5.91 -17.47 5.69
C SER A 79 -6.17 -18.13 4.32
N LEU A 80 -7.23 -17.73 3.61
CA LEU A 80 -7.54 -18.27 2.28
C LEU A 80 -6.45 -17.96 1.26
N GLY A 81 -6.00 -16.70 1.20
CA GLY A 81 -4.90 -16.30 0.32
C GLY A 81 -3.61 -17.06 0.63
N VAL A 82 -3.27 -17.19 1.92
CA VAL A 82 -2.07 -17.92 2.37
C VAL A 82 -2.18 -19.41 2.07
N PHE A 83 -3.32 -20.04 2.33
CA PHE A 83 -3.54 -21.45 2.06
C PHE A 83 -3.31 -21.79 0.58
N ILE A 84 -3.90 -21.01 -0.34
CA ILE A 84 -3.71 -21.21 -1.78
C ILE A 84 -2.24 -21.01 -2.17
N PHE A 85 -1.55 -20.02 -1.59
CA PHE A 85 -0.12 -19.82 -1.80
C PHE A 85 0.71 -21.03 -1.33
N LEU A 86 0.38 -21.62 -0.19
CA LEU A 86 1.06 -22.81 0.31
C LEU A 86 0.83 -24.03 -0.60
N ILE A 87 -0.33 -24.16 -1.24
CA ILE A 87 -0.55 -25.18 -2.29
C ILE A 87 0.40 -24.95 -3.46
N ALA A 88 0.57 -23.70 -3.93
CA ALA A 88 1.53 -23.37 -4.98
C ALA A 88 2.97 -23.74 -4.57
N LEU A 89 3.34 -23.49 -3.31
CA LEU A 89 4.63 -23.93 -2.75
C LEU A 89 4.78 -25.45 -2.77
N LEU A 90 3.78 -26.21 -2.32
CA LEU A 90 3.81 -27.67 -2.36
C LEU A 90 3.94 -28.22 -3.79
N LEU A 91 3.25 -27.64 -4.77
CA LEU A 91 3.37 -28.01 -6.17
C LEU A 91 4.79 -27.74 -6.71
N SER A 92 5.39 -26.62 -6.32
CA SER A 92 6.78 -26.30 -6.64
C SER A 92 7.75 -27.34 -6.05
N LEU A 93 7.57 -27.70 -4.78
CA LEU A 93 8.37 -28.73 -4.10
C LEU A 93 8.18 -30.12 -4.73
N LYS A 94 6.99 -30.43 -5.23
CA LYS A 94 6.68 -31.64 -6.04
C LYS A 94 7.17 -31.56 -7.49
N ARG A 95 7.92 -30.52 -7.85
CA ARG A 95 8.48 -30.28 -9.19
C ARG A 95 7.42 -30.18 -10.28
N GLN A 96 6.26 -29.59 -9.96
CA GLN A 96 5.17 -29.30 -10.89
C GLN A 96 5.08 -27.78 -11.17
N PRO A 97 6.08 -27.18 -11.84
CA PRO A 97 6.21 -25.72 -11.93
C PRO A 97 5.03 -25.05 -12.64
N PHE A 98 4.46 -25.67 -13.67
CA PHE A 98 3.30 -25.11 -14.38
C PHE A 98 2.11 -24.91 -13.43
N TRP A 99 1.72 -25.96 -12.70
CA TRP A 99 0.63 -25.88 -11.73
C TRP A 99 0.97 -24.97 -10.57
N ALA A 100 2.23 -24.95 -10.12
CA ALA A 100 2.70 -24.03 -9.10
C ALA A 100 2.47 -22.56 -9.52
N GLY A 101 2.79 -22.21 -10.77
CA GLY A 101 2.54 -20.88 -11.33
C GLY A 101 1.06 -20.55 -11.46
N ALA A 102 0.24 -21.48 -11.95
CA ALA A 102 -1.21 -21.28 -12.09
C ALA A 102 -1.89 -21.06 -10.73
N VAL A 103 -1.56 -21.87 -9.72
CA VAL A 103 -2.11 -21.73 -8.36
C VAL A 103 -1.56 -20.50 -7.65
N PHE A 104 -0.31 -20.10 -7.92
CA PHE A 104 0.22 -18.82 -7.43
C PHE A 104 -0.60 -17.64 -7.97
N MET A 105 -0.96 -17.65 -9.27
CA MET A 105 -1.81 -16.60 -9.85
C MET A 105 -3.20 -16.58 -9.21
N LEU A 106 -3.80 -17.75 -8.95
CA LEU A 106 -5.04 -17.84 -8.18
C LEU A 106 -4.90 -17.19 -6.79
N SER A 107 -3.81 -17.50 -6.06
CA SER A 107 -3.53 -16.91 -4.76
C SER A 107 -3.42 -15.38 -4.81
N MET A 108 -2.72 -14.83 -5.81
CA MET A 108 -2.61 -13.38 -6.05
C MET A 108 -3.96 -12.76 -6.38
N MET A 109 -4.77 -13.41 -7.22
CA MET A 109 -6.08 -12.89 -7.62
C MET A 109 -7.14 -13.00 -6.52
N THR A 110 -7.00 -13.97 -5.60
CA THR A 110 -7.82 -14.03 -4.38
C THR A 110 -7.47 -12.91 -3.41
N LYS A 111 -6.16 -12.59 -3.26
CA LYS A 111 -5.70 -11.50 -2.41
C LYS A 111 -4.45 -10.85 -3.01
N LEU A 112 -4.63 -9.64 -3.55
CA LEU A 112 -3.59 -8.92 -4.30
C LEU A 112 -2.29 -8.73 -3.49
N GLN A 113 -2.38 -8.69 -2.16
CA GLN A 113 -1.24 -8.66 -1.24
C GLN A 113 -0.22 -9.77 -1.52
N ASN A 114 -0.65 -10.96 -1.97
CA ASN A 114 0.24 -12.09 -2.26
C ASN A 114 1.17 -11.84 -3.47
N MET A 115 0.93 -10.78 -4.25
CA MET A 115 1.83 -10.35 -5.32
C MET A 115 3.26 -10.10 -4.82
N ILE A 116 3.45 -9.66 -3.56
CA ILE A 116 4.78 -9.43 -2.99
C ILE A 116 5.61 -10.72 -2.89
N TYR A 117 4.98 -11.90 -2.92
CA TYR A 117 5.70 -13.19 -2.92
C TYR A 117 6.20 -13.62 -4.30
N GLY A 118 5.69 -13.01 -5.38
CA GLY A 118 5.95 -13.42 -6.76
C GLY A 118 7.45 -13.50 -7.08
N PRO A 119 8.20 -12.39 -6.99
CA PRO A 119 9.63 -12.40 -7.30
C PRO A 119 10.41 -13.45 -6.48
N LEU A 120 10.14 -13.61 -5.18
CA LEU A 120 10.77 -14.63 -4.34
C LEU A 120 10.40 -16.05 -4.80
N PHE A 121 9.13 -16.30 -5.10
CA PHE A 121 8.60 -17.60 -5.48
C PHE A 121 9.14 -18.07 -6.84
N PHE A 122 9.14 -17.18 -7.84
CA PHE A 122 9.71 -17.50 -9.15
C PHE A 122 11.24 -17.62 -9.09
N LEU A 123 11.92 -16.80 -8.26
CA LEU A 123 13.35 -17.00 -7.97
C LEU A 123 13.60 -18.37 -7.33
N PHE A 124 12.76 -18.80 -6.38
CA PHE A 124 12.88 -20.11 -5.74
C PHE A 124 12.67 -21.26 -6.73
N ILE A 125 11.70 -21.15 -7.63
CA ILE A 125 11.49 -22.10 -8.73
C ILE A 125 12.71 -22.14 -9.64
N TRP A 126 13.24 -20.99 -10.04
CA TRP A 126 14.44 -20.93 -10.90
C TRP A 126 15.65 -21.57 -10.22
N GLN A 127 15.90 -21.23 -8.95
CA GLN A 127 16.98 -21.81 -8.16
C GLN A 127 16.81 -23.34 -8.03
N SER A 128 15.57 -23.81 -7.82
CA SER A 128 15.26 -25.22 -7.56
C SER A 128 15.24 -26.09 -8.82
N LEU A 129 14.66 -25.58 -9.91
CA LEU A 129 14.28 -26.32 -11.12
C LEU A 129 14.93 -25.77 -12.41
N GLY A 130 15.78 -24.74 -12.31
CA GLY A 130 16.44 -24.13 -13.45
C GLY A 130 15.50 -23.30 -14.32
N PHE A 131 16.03 -22.84 -15.46
CA PHE A 131 15.28 -21.99 -16.39
C PHE A 131 14.06 -22.69 -16.99
N ASP A 132 14.13 -24.01 -17.18
CA ASP A 132 12.99 -24.81 -17.65
C ASP A 132 11.81 -24.80 -16.65
N GLY A 133 12.11 -24.91 -15.35
CA GLY A 133 11.09 -24.77 -14.31
C GLY A 133 10.49 -23.36 -14.29
N LEU A 134 11.33 -22.34 -14.39
CA LEU A 134 10.90 -20.94 -14.40
C LEU A 134 9.94 -20.65 -15.57
N ARG A 135 10.31 -21.02 -16.81
CA ARG A 135 9.45 -20.77 -17.98
C ARG A 135 8.10 -21.47 -17.87
N LYS A 136 8.06 -22.70 -17.33
CA LYS A 136 6.81 -23.46 -17.12
C LYS A 136 5.94 -22.79 -16.07
N ALA A 137 6.53 -22.29 -14.98
CA ALA A 137 5.80 -21.58 -13.94
C ALA A 137 5.24 -20.24 -14.44
N ILE A 138 6.03 -19.47 -15.19
CA ILE A 138 5.56 -18.23 -15.82
C ILE A 138 4.40 -18.54 -16.78
N LEU A 139 4.53 -19.56 -17.62
CA LEU A 139 3.45 -19.99 -18.51
C LEU A 139 2.19 -20.37 -17.73
N GLY A 140 2.34 -21.14 -16.65
CA GLY A 140 1.23 -21.51 -15.77
C GLY A 140 0.55 -20.30 -15.14
N ALA A 141 1.31 -19.33 -14.66
CA ALA A 141 0.78 -18.08 -14.10
C ALA A 141 0.03 -17.25 -15.15
N THR A 142 0.57 -17.14 -16.37
CA THR A 142 -0.09 -16.47 -17.50
C THR A 142 -1.41 -17.16 -17.87
N VAL A 143 -1.40 -18.49 -18.00
CA VAL A 143 -2.63 -19.27 -18.26
C VAL A 143 -3.64 -19.11 -17.13
N GLY A 144 -3.18 -19.11 -15.87
CA GLY A 144 -4.01 -18.84 -14.70
C GLY A 144 -4.67 -17.46 -14.78
N PHE A 145 -3.92 -16.42 -15.15
CA PHE A 145 -4.43 -15.06 -15.25
C PHE A 145 -5.53 -14.94 -16.31
N PHE A 146 -5.27 -15.41 -17.54
CA PHE A 146 -6.27 -15.36 -18.60
C PHE A 146 -7.45 -16.29 -18.33
N GLY A 147 -7.23 -17.45 -17.71
CA GLY A 147 -8.29 -18.38 -17.32
C GLY A 147 -9.24 -17.78 -16.29
N LEU A 148 -8.70 -17.12 -15.27
CA LEU A 148 -9.50 -16.45 -14.23
C LEU A 148 -10.24 -15.21 -14.75
N ASN A 149 -9.76 -14.59 -15.82
CA ASN A 149 -10.36 -13.40 -16.44
C ASN A 149 -10.96 -13.67 -17.82
N ILE A 150 -11.29 -14.93 -18.14
CA ILE A 150 -11.68 -15.32 -19.50
C ILE A 150 -12.92 -14.57 -19.98
N GLU A 151 -13.87 -14.27 -19.10
CA GLU A 151 -15.07 -13.48 -19.41
C GLU A 151 -14.73 -12.06 -19.87
N PHE A 152 -13.83 -11.37 -19.16
CA PHE A 152 -13.37 -10.03 -19.53
C PHE A 152 -12.58 -10.03 -20.84
N PHE A 153 -11.79 -11.08 -21.05
CA PHE A 153 -11.06 -11.27 -22.30
C PHE A 153 -12.01 -11.46 -23.50
N LEU A 154 -12.98 -12.38 -23.38
CA LEU A 154 -13.94 -12.68 -24.45
C LEU A 154 -14.89 -11.51 -24.73
N SER A 155 -15.25 -10.75 -23.69
CA SER A 155 -16.10 -9.55 -23.82
C SER A 155 -15.34 -8.28 -24.22
N LYS A 156 -14.02 -8.36 -24.46
CA LYS A 156 -13.14 -7.22 -24.80
C LYS A 156 -13.15 -6.09 -23.75
N ASN A 157 -13.33 -6.44 -22.48
CA ASN A 157 -13.38 -5.52 -21.32
C ASN A 157 -12.18 -5.70 -20.36
N MET A 158 -11.00 -6.03 -20.90
CA MET A 158 -9.80 -6.23 -20.08
C MET A 158 -9.28 -4.93 -19.43
N ASP A 159 -9.64 -3.78 -19.99
CA ASP A 159 -9.40 -2.47 -19.40
C ASP A 159 -9.93 -2.38 -17.96
N ARG A 160 -11.08 -2.97 -17.65
CA ARG A 160 -11.64 -3.02 -16.29
C ARG A 160 -10.78 -3.84 -15.33
N VAL A 161 -10.23 -4.97 -15.79
CA VAL A 161 -9.34 -5.81 -14.98
C VAL A 161 -8.05 -5.04 -14.68
N ILE A 162 -7.45 -4.42 -15.70
CA ILE A 162 -6.24 -3.61 -15.53
C ILE A 162 -6.51 -2.40 -14.62
N ALA A 163 -7.65 -1.73 -14.79
CA ALA A 163 -8.05 -0.64 -13.92
C ALA A 163 -8.17 -1.11 -12.47
N SER A 164 -8.84 -2.24 -12.20
CA SER A 164 -8.99 -2.78 -10.84
C SER A 164 -7.65 -3.13 -10.17
N LEU A 165 -6.66 -3.59 -10.95
CA LEU A 165 -5.31 -3.88 -10.46
C LEU A 165 -4.47 -2.63 -10.17
N THR A 166 -4.83 -1.48 -10.75
CA THR A 166 -4.01 -0.25 -10.71
C THR A 166 -4.67 0.89 -9.93
N SER A 167 -6.00 0.94 -9.84
CA SER A 167 -6.77 2.02 -9.24
C SER A 167 -6.69 2.07 -7.71
N ASN A 168 -6.32 0.97 -7.05
CA ASN A 168 -6.32 0.87 -5.60
C ASN A 168 -5.05 1.44 -4.92
N TYR A 169 -4.03 1.84 -5.70
CA TYR A 169 -2.69 2.19 -5.20
C TYR A 169 -2.59 3.50 -4.37
N ASP A 170 -3.67 4.26 -4.20
CA ASP A 170 -3.68 5.48 -3.39
C ASP A 170 -5.03 5.74 -2.75
N TYR A 171 -5.83 4.68 -2.57
CA TYR A 171 -7.23 4.80 -2.15
C TYR A 171 -7.36 5.29 -0.70
N PHE A 172 -6.38 4.95 0.15
CA PHE A 172 -6.31 5.37 1.53
C PHE A 172 -4.95 6.02 1.81
N PRO A 173 -4.75 7.32 1.48
CA PRO A 173 -3.45 8.00 1.57
C PRO A 173 -3.08 8.36 3.02
N TRP A 174 -3.18 7.38 3.92
CA TRP A 174 -3.00 7.46 5.36
C TRP A 174 -1.70 6.79 5.78
N MET A 175 -1.08 7.33 6.81
CA MET A 175 0.16 6.80 7.38
C MET A 175 0.03 5.33 7.77
N SER A 176 -1.10 4.93 8.37
CA SER A 176 -1.34 3.52 8.69
C SER A 176 -2.84 3.19 8.82
N LEU A 177 -3.25 2.03 8.31
CA LEU A 177 -4.64 1.58 8.33
C LEU A 177 -4.90 0.65 9.51
N ASN A 178 -4.77 1.21 10.72
CA ASN A 178 -4.77 0.51 12.01
C ASN A 178 -3.66 -0.53 12.19
N ALA A 179 -2.67 -0.59 11.29
CA ALA A 179 -1.46 -1.39 11.49
C ALA A 179 -0.56 -0.73 12.53
N PHE A 180 -0.17 -1.45 13.57
CA PHE A 180 0.81 -0.99 14.56
C PHE A 180 2.22 -1.15 13.96
N ASN A 181 2.51 -0.28 12.98
CA ASN A 181 3.74 -0.20 12.23
C ASN A 181 4.50 1.11 12.54
N VAL A 182 5.62 1.37 11.87
CA VAL A 182 6.42 2.59 12.14
C VAL A 182 5.61 3.88 11.98
N TRP A 183 4.64 3.89 11.06
CA TRP A 183 3.81 5.04 10.76
C TRP A 183 2.72 5.28 11.80
N TRP A 184 2.28 4.23 12.52
CA TRP A 184 1.48 4.37 13.74
C TRP A 184 2.21 5.15 14.83
N ILE A 185 3.54 4.95 14.95
CA ILE A 185 4.37 5.69 15.89
C ILE A 185 4.52 7.15 15.43
N VAL A 186 4.87 7.37 14.16
CA VAL A 186 5.08 8.72 13.59
C VAL A 186 3.82 9.58 13.68
N SER A 187 2.64 8.97 13.52
CA SER A 187 1.34 9.64 13.65
C SER A 187 0.85 9.80 15.10
N GLY A 188 1.62 9.35 16.10
CA GLY A 188 1.22 9.43 17.51
C GLY A 188 0.01 8.55 17.85
N GLY A 189 -0.20 7.44 17.14
CA GLY A 189 -1.36 6.56 17.31
C GLY A 189 -2.59 6.97 16.50
N HIS A 190 -2.43 7.91 15.57
CA HIS A 190 -3.51 8.45 14.73
C HIS A 190 -3.31 8.12 13.25
N GLY A 191 -2.85 6.89 12.94
CA GLY A 191 -2.43 6.51 11.58
C GLY A 191 -3.48 6.74 10.50
N MET A 192 -4.76 6.55 10.84
CA MET A 192 -5.92 6.73 9.96
C MET A 192 -6.29 8.20 9.69
N GLN A 193 -5.68 9.15 10.41
CA GLN A 193 -6.02 10.58 10.38
C GLN A 193 -4.89 11.43 9.82
N VAL A 194 -3.68 10.87 9.69
CA VAL A 194 -2.50 11.59 9.23
C VAL A 194 -2.14 11.11 7.82
N SER A 195 -2.11 12.04 6.87
CA SER A 195 -1.81 11.71 5.47
C SER A 195 -0.36 11.27 5.29
N ASP A 196 -0.15 10.24 4.46
CA ASP A 196 1.19 9.76 4.11
C ASP A 196 1.91 10.61 3.05
N LYS A 197 1.24 11.65 2.52
CA LYS A 197 1.81 12.66 1.63
C LYS A 197 2.59 13.73 2.38
N LEU A 198 2.41 13.82 3.70
CA LEU A 198 3.18 14.74 4.54
C LEU A 198 4.66 14.35 4.57
N LEU A 199 5.52 15.36 4.66
CA LEU A 199 6.97 15.18 4.75
C LEU A 199 7.34 14.47 6.06
N ALA A 200 8.10 13.38 5.96
CA ALA A 200 8.56 12.58 7.10
C ALA A 200 10.04 12.83 7.42
N ILE A 201 10.91 12.79 6.40
CA ILE A 201 12.36 13.01 6.58
C ILE A 201 12.86 14.02 5.55
N GLY A 202 13.18 15.23 6.03
CA GLY A 202 13.58 16.36 5.20
C GLY A 202 12.50 16.76 4.22
N ILE A 203 12.73 16.57 2.91
CA ILE A 203 11.80 16.84 1.81
C ILE A 203 11.10 15.58 1.27
N VAL A 204 11.30 14.43 1.91
CA VAL A 204 10.72 13.14 1.48
C VAL A 204 9.47 12.83 2.30
N ASN A 205 8.36 12.52 1.63
CA ASN A 205 7.11 12.15 2.30
C ASN A 205 7.13 10.74 2.90
N ALA A 206 6.18 10.47 3.80
CA ALA A 206 6.07 9.19 4.50
C ALA A 206 5.94 8.02 3.52
N LYS A 207 5.09 8.12 2.48
CA LYS A 207 4.91 7.07 1.47
C LYS A 207 6.23 6.67 0.80
N THR A 208 7.03 7.65 0.40
CA THR A 208 8.32 7.40 -0.28
C THR A 208 9.37 6.82 0.67
N VAL A 209 9.43 7.32 1.92
CA VAL A 209 10.31 6.75 2.94
C VAL A 209 9.93 5.28 3.21
N GLY A 210 8.64 4.99 3.35
CA GLY A 210 8.15 3.63 3.59
C GLY A 210 8.46 2.69 2.44
N LEU A 211 8.23 3.14 1.21
CA LEU A 211 8.58 2.38 0.00
C LEU A 211 10.09 2.09 -0.07
N LEU A 212 10.94 3.05 0.27
CA LEU A 212 12.39 2.85 0.29
C LEU A 212 12.80 1.82 1.35
N MET A 213 12.22 1.88 2.55
CA MET A 213 12.48 0.93 3.63
C MET A 213 12.06 -0.48 3.23
N PHE A 214 10.82 -0.66 2.79
CA PHE A 214 10.31 -1.94 2.30
C PHE A 214 11.16 -2.48 1.14
N SER A 215 11.45 -1.66 0.14
CA SER A 215 12.24 -2.07 -1.03
C SER A 215 13.65 -2.52 -0.65
N SER A 216 14.25 -1.89 0.37
CA SER A 216 15.56 -2.27 0.90
C SER A 216 15.54 -3.66 1.56
N PHE A 217 14.53 -3.94 2.39
CA PHE A 217 14.34 -5.27 2.98
C PHE A 217 13.98 -6.33 1.94
N TYR A 218 13.20 -5.96 0.92
CA TYR A 218 12.87 -6.83 -0.20
C TYR A 218 14.13 -7.22 -0.99
N LEU A 219 14.97 -6.24 -1.33
CA LEU A 219 16.25 -6.49 -1.99
C LEU A 219 17.16 -7.38 -1.13
N PHE A 220 17.24 -7.11 0.17
CA PHE A 220 17.99 -7.94 1.11
C PHE A 220 17.50 -9.40 1.10
N ALA A 221 16.18 -9.63 1.11
CA ALA A 221 15.59 -10.95 1.02
C ALA A 221 15.96 -11.65 -0.31
N LEU A 222 15.81 -10.96 -1.44
CA LEU A 222 16.18 -11.49 -2.77
C LEU A 222 17.66 -11.90 -2.85
N VAL A 223 18.57 -11.05 -2.37
CA VAL A 223 20.03 -11.31 -2.44
C VAL A 223 20.44 -12.44 -1.51
N ARG A 224 19.80 -12.57 -0.35
CA ARG A 224 20.08 -13.64 0.61
C ARG A 224 19.52 -14.99 0.15
N GLN A 225 18.40 -15.00 -0.56
CA GLN A 225 17.67 -16.23 -0.89
C GLN A 225 18.56 -17.26 -1.60
N ARG A 226 18.64 -18.48 -1.02
CA ARG A 226 19.36 -19.63 -1.57
C ARG A 226 18.41 -20.74 -2.01
N LYS A 227 18.95 -21.72 -2.74
CA LYS A 227 18.27 -22.95 -3.22
C LYS A 227 17.93 -23.92 -2.07
N ASN A 228 17.20 -23.48 -1.07
CA ASN A 228 16.65 -24.33 -0.01
C ASN A 228 15.39 -23.69 0.59
N LEU A 229 14.53 -24.54 1.16
CA LEU A 229 13.24 -24.12 1.71
C LEU A 229 13.40 -23.16 2.89
N GLN A 230 14.39 -23.37 3.75
CA GLN A 230 14.66 -22.49 4.89
C GLN A 230 14.86 -21.04 4.45
N SER A 231 15.81 -20.80 3.54
CA SER A 231 16.15 -19.46 3.06
C SER A 231 15.01 -18.80 2.30
N PHE A 232 14.18 -19.59 1.61
CA PHE A 232 12.96 -19.10 0.97
C PHE A 232 11.92 -18.64 2.01
N LEU A 233 11.65 -19.45 3.05
CA LEU A 233 10.74 -19.08 4.14
C LEU A 233 11.23 -17.85 4.91
N GLU A 234 12.54 -17.75 5.17
CA GLU A 234 13.14 -16.55 5.76
C GLU A 234 12.88 -15.31 4.91
N SER A 235 13.00 -15.43 3.59
CA SER A 235 12.74 -14.33 2.64
C SER A 235 11.27 -13.92 2.63
N LEU A 236 10.34 -14.89 2.69
CA LEU A 236 8.91 -14.62 2.83
C LEU A 236 8.57 -13.89 4.13
N ILE A 237 9.17 -14.29 5.25
CA ILE A 237 8.98 -13.63 6.55
C ILE A 237 9.50 -12.19 6.47
N ILE A 238 10.70 -11.98 5.92
CA ILE A 238 11.27 -10.63 5.77
C ILE A 238 10.34 -9.75 4.92
N VAL A 239 9.91 -10.23 3.76
CA VAL A 239 9.08 -9.45 2.84
C VAL A 239 7.70 -9.17 3.40
N ASN A 240 7.01 -10.16 3.97
CA ASN A 240 5.68 -9.94 4.55
C ASN A 240 5.73 -9.00 5.77
N ALA A 241 6.67 -9.22 6.69
CA ALA A 241 6.80 -8.39 7.88
C ALA A 241 7.26 -6.97 7.54
N SER A 242 8.21 -6.79 6.61
CA SER A 242 8.66 -5.45 6.20
C SER A 242 7.58 -4.69 5.42
N PHE A 243 6.76 -5.38 4.62
CA PHE A 243 5.59 -4.78 3.97
C PHE A 243 4.65 -4.19 5.02
N PHE A 244 4.31 -4.96 6.05
CA PHE A 244 3.46 -4.47 7.14
C PHE A 244 4.10 -3.34 7.97
N LEU A 245 5.36 -3.52 8.39
CA LEU A 245 6.03 -2.65 9.36
C LEU A 245 6.49 -1.32 8.80
N PHE A 246 6.77 -1.24 7.49
CA PHE A 246 7.43 -0.07 6.90
C PHE A 246 6.68 0.58 5.74
N MET A 247 5.74 -0.09 5.07
CA MET A 247 4.87 0.62 4.11
C MET A 247 3.84 1.48 4.83
N THR A 248 3.54 2.65 4.27
CA THR A 248 2.31 3.38 4.59
C THR A 248 1.12 2.64 3.99
N GLU A 249 -0.10 3.03 4.35
CA GLU A 249 -1.33 2.39 3.86
C GLU A 249 -1.42 0.88 4.17
N SER A 250 -0.59 0.37 5.10
CA SER A 250 -0.67 -1.02 5.53
C SER A 250 -1.88 -1.21 6.43
N HIS A 251 -2.67 -2.24 6.14
CA HIS A 251 -3.76 -2.68 7.00
C HIS A 251 -3.28 -3.55 8.15
N ASP A 252 -4.03 -3.51 9.26
CA ASP A 252 -3.85 -4.30 10.47
C ASP A 252 -3.66 -5.80 10.21
N ARG A 253 -4.38 -6.37 9.24
CA ARG A 253 -4.30 -7.81 8.89
C ARG A 253 -3.11 -8.23 8.04
N TYR A 254 -2.33 -7.30 7.49
CA TYR A 254 -1.30 -7.64 6.52
C TYR A 254 -0.12 -8.45 7.08
N LEU A 255 0.06 -8.51 8.41
CA LEU A 255 1.08 -9.33 9.06
C LEU A 255 0.64 -10.79 9.29
N PHE A 256 -0.63 -11.14 9.03
CA PHE A 256 -1.18 -12.48 9.22
C PHE A 256 -0.30 -13.59 8.61
N PRO A 257 0.18 -13.48 7.35
CA PRO A 257 0.99 -14.54 6.74
C PRO A 257 2.29 -14.84 7.50
N THR A 258 2.87 -13.85 8.19
CA THR A 258 4.07 -14.07 9.02
C THR A 258 3.80 -15.05 10.16
N SER A 259 2.59 -15.08 10.73
CA SER A 259 2.22 -16.07 11.75
C SER A 259 2.31 -17.52 11.24
N VAL A 260 1.98 -17.73 9.96
CA VAL A 260 2.06 -19.04 9.30
C VAL A 260 3.50 -19.37 8.90
N PHE A 261 4.19 -18.42 8.27
CA PHE A 261 5.55 -18.65 7.78
C PHE A 261 6.56 -18.89 8.91
N LEU A 262 6.39 -18.24 10.07
CA LEU A 262 7.21 -18.51 11.26
C LEU A 262 7.08 -19.96 11.72
N LEU A 263 5.88 -20.53 11.74
CA LEU A 263 5.66 -21.93 12.11
C LEU A 263 6.29 -22.90 11.10
N LEU A 264 6.17 -22.62 9.79
CA LEU A 264 6.82 -23.40 8.75
C LEU A 264 8.35 -23.30 8.82
N TRP A 265 8.88 -22.18 9.30
CA TRP A 265 10.32 -21.98 9.49
C TRP A 265 10.85 -22.61 10.78
N ALA A 266 10.01 -22.84 11.79
CA ALA A 266 10.39 -23.37 13.10
C ALA A 266 11.31 -24.60 13.08
N PRO A 267 11.11 -25.62 12.21
CA PRO A 267 11.97 -26.80 12.17
C PRO A 267 13.43 -26.51 11.80
N PHE A 268 13.70 -25.37 11.15
CA PHE A 268 15.06 -24.97 10.75
C PHE A 268 15.80 -24.19 11.84
N TYR A 269 15.09 -23.76 12.90
CA TYR A 269 15.69 -23.02 14.00
C TYR A 269 16.16 -23.96 15.11
N LYS A 270 17.45 -23.88 15.46
CA LYS A 270 18.10 -24.83 16.37
C LYS A 270 17.52 -24.82 17.80
N ASN A 271 17.07 -23.68 18.31
CA ASN A 271 16.62 -23.54 19.69
C ASN A 271 15.10 -23.36 19.76
N PHE A 272 14.37 -24.47 19.81
CA PHE A 272 12.92 -24.45 19.80
C PHE A 272 12.31 -23.64 20.95
N ARG A 273 12.91 -23.66 22.15
CA ARG A 273 12.41 -22.88 23.30
C ARG A 273 12.45 -21.38 23.03
N VAL A 274 13.57 -20.88 22.48
CA VAL A 274 13.71 -19.46 22.11
C VAL A 274 12.72 -19.09 21.01
N PHE A 275 12.53 -19.97 20.02
CA PHE A 275 11.49 -19.79 19.00
C PHE A 275 10.09 -19.73 19.60
N SER A 276 9.72 -20.63 20.51
CA SER A 276 8.40 -20.65 21.14
C SER A 276 8.12 -19.35 21.89
N VAL A 277 9.09 -18.85 22.66
CA VAL A 277 8.95 -17.55 23.35
C VAL A 277 8.78 -16.42 22.34
N PHE A 278 9.61 -16.37 21.30
CA PHE A 278 9.50 -15.37 20.24
C PHE A 278 8.12 -15.40 19.56
N TYR A 279 7.65 -16.59 19.18
CA TYR A 279 6.38 -16.78 18.48
C TYR A 279 5.17 -16.44 19.36
N ILE A 280 5.20 -16.77 20.64
CA ILE A 280 4.15 -16.39 21.60
C ILE A 280 4.10 -14.88 21.76
N LEU A 281 5.26 -14.22 21.95
CA LEU A 281 5.33 -12.76 22.06
C LEU A 281 4.81 -12.09 20.78
N PHE A 282 5.27 -12.54 19.61
CA PHE A 282 4.75 -12.07 18.33
C PHE A 282 3.24 -12.23 18.23
N SER A 283 2.72 -13.41 18.56
CA SER A 283 1.29 -13.70 18.45
C SER A 283 0.44 -12.85 19.40
N LEU A 284 0.90 -12.63 20.63
CA LEU A 284 0.19 -11.80 21.61
C LEU A 284 0.16 -10.32 21.21
N VAL A 285 1.32 -9.78 20.78
CA VAL A 285 1.40 -8.36 20.37
C VAL A 285 0.60 -8.13 19.08
N TYR A 286 0.70 -9.05 18.13
CA TYR A 286 -0.05 -8.94 16.87
C TYR A 286 -1.56 -9.17 17.08
N PHE A 287 -1.95 -10.11 17.96
CA PHE A 287 -3.35 -10.27 18.36
C PHE A 287 -3.91 -8.98 18.97
N TYR A 288 -3.15 -8.31 19.83
CA TYR A 288 -3.58 -7.02 20.38
C TYR A 288 -3.77 -5.96 19.29
N ASN A 289 -2.91 -5.94 18.26
CA ASN A 289 -3.13 -5.07 17.10
C ASN A 289 -4.45 -5.42 16.38
N LEU A 290 -4.67 -6.67 16.00
CA LEU A 290 -5.88 -7.10 15.29
C LEU A 290 -7.14 -6.84 16.12
N HIS A 291 -7.10 -7.14 17.42
CA HIS A 291 -8.19 -6.85 18.34
C HIS A 291 -8.49 -5.35 18.41
N SER A 292 -7.46 -4.51 18.51
CA SER A 292 -7.65 -3.05 18.52
C SER A 292 -8.30 -2.57 17.22
N ALA A 293 -7.83 -3.09 16.07
CA ALA A 293 -8.41 -2.77 14.77
C ALA A 293 -9.86 -3.26 14.63
N LEU A 294 -10.20 -4.44 15.15
CA LEU A 294 -11.57 -4.94 15.22
C LEU A 294 -12.44 -3.98 16.04
N VAL A 295 -11.97 -3.55 17.22
CA VAL A 295 -12.72 -2.63 18.10
C VAL A 295 -12.90 -1.25 17.46
N PHE A 296 -11.89 -0.71 16.77
CA PHE A 296 -12.03 0.57 16.07
C PHE A 296 -13.15 0.55 15.03
N ASN A 297 -13.35 -0.58 14.34
CA ASN A 297 -14.41 -0.73 13.34
C ASN A 297 -15.75 -1.20 13.97
N TYR A 298 -15.68 -2.01 15.02
CA TYR A 298 -16.81 -2.69 15.65
C TYR A 298 -16.65 -2.66 17.19
N PRO A 299 -17.00 -1.55 17.86
CA PRO A 299 -16.68 -1.34 19.28
C PRO A 299 -17.22 -2.41 20.24
N ASN A 300 -18.35 -3.03 19.89
CA ASN A 300 -19.01 -4.05 20.72
C ASN A 300 -18.43 -5.46 20.54
N ASN A 301 -17.49 -5.65 19.61
CA ASN A 301 -17.02 -6.98 19.21
C ASN A 301 -15.66 -7.35 19.83
N GLY A 302 -15.10 -6.52 20.72
CA GLY A 302 -13.82 -6.79 21.38
C GLY A 302 -13.95 -7.48 22.75
N LEU A 303 -12.86 -8.10 23.21
CA LEU A 303 -12.69 -8.50 24.61
C LEU A 303 -12.73 -7.28 25.56
N PRO A 304 -13.69 -7.18 26.50
CA PRO A 304 -13.88 -5.98 27.32
C PRO A 304 -12.61 -5.51 28.07
N GLY A 305 -11.87 -6.43 28.69
CA GLY A 305 -10.64 -6.09 29.43
C GLY A 305 -9.50 -5.61 28.51
N LEU A 306 -9.41 -6.15 27.30
CA LEU A 306 -8.39 -5.73 26.33
C LEU A 306 -8.76 -4.40 25.67
N SER A 307 -10.06 -4.15 25.46
CA SER A 307 -10.56 -2.88 24.92
C SER A 307 -10.23 -1.69 25.81
N GLN A 308 -10.16 -1.87 27.13
CA GLN A 308 -9.74 -0.82 28.08
C GLN A 308 -8.28 -0.41 27.90
N LEU A 309 -7.45 -1.25 27.26
CA LEU A 309 -6.04 -0.96 27.01
C LEU A 309 -5.82 -0.22 25.69
N ILE A 310 -6.86 0.05 24.91
CA ILE A 310 -6.74 0.75 23.62
C ILE A 310 -6.54 2.25 23.87
N GLN A 311 -5.27 2.65 23.97
CA GLN A 311 -4.85 4.03 24.11
C GLN A 311 -3.52 4.26 23.39
N PRO A 312 -3.19 5.51 22.98
CA PRO A 312 -2.02 5.79 22.16
C PRO A 312 -0.71 5.22 22.72
N THR A 313 -0.47 5.34 24.02
CA THR A 313 0.75 4.82 24.68
C THR A 313 0.91 3.31 24.50
N VAL A 314 -0.14 2.53 24.71
CA VAL A 314 -0.10 1.06 24.62
C VAL A 314 -0.02 0.59 23.17
N THR A 315 -0.78 1.20 22.27
CA THR A 315 -0.75 0.86 20.84
C THR A 315 0.59 1.21 20.18
N ILE A 316 1.19 2.35 20.55
CA ILE A 316 2.55 2.73 20.13
C ILE A 316 3.58 1.74 20.69
N THR A 317 3.45 1.34 21.96
CA THR A 317 4.33 0.33 22.56
C THR A 317 4.25 -1.00 21.81
N ALA A 318 3.04 -1.44 21.46
CA ALA A 318 2.85 -2.64 20.64
C ALA A 318 3.52 -2.52 19.26
N SER A 319 3.44 -1.36 18.61
CA SER A 319 4.16 -1.10 17.35
C SER A 319 5.68 -1.22 17.52
N VAL A 320 6.25 -0.60 18.56
CA VAL A 320 7.68 -0.71 18.89
C VAL A 320 8.08 -2.17 19.12
N LEU A 321 7.26 -2.94 19.82
CA LEU A 321 7.52 -4.36 20.08
C LEU A 321 7.50 -5.19 18.78
N LEU A 322 6.57 -4.94 17.86
CA LEU A 322 6.54 -5.64 16.56
C LEU A 322 7.79 -5.33 15.72
N ILE A 323 8.23 -4.07 15.70
CA ILE A 323 9.48 -3.67 15.05
C ILE A 323 10.69 -4.36 15.72
N ALA A 324 10.73 -4.37 17.06
CA ALA A 324 11.80 -5.02 17.81
C ALA A 324 11.86 -6.53 17.53
N LEU A 325 10.72 -7.22 17.48
CA LEU A 325 10.64 -8.63 17.12
C LEU A 325 11.14 -8.88 15.69
N PHE A 326 10.80 -8.02 14.75
CA PHE A 326 11.34 -8.11 13.39
C PHE A 326 12.86 -7.94 13.35
N VAL A 327 13.41 -6.97 14.09
CA VAL A 327 14.88 -6.79 14.21
C VAL A 327 15.52 -8.02 14.87
N ILE A 328 14.94 -8.57 15.93
CA ILE A 328 15.41 -9.80 16.58
C ILE A 328 15.43 -10.96 15.59
N PHE A 329 14.38 -11.12 14.78
CA PHE A 329 14.34 -12.14 13.73
C PHE A 329 15.49 -11.96 12.73
N LEU A 330 15.76 -10.73 12.27
CA LEU A 330 16.89 -10.45 11.38
C LEU A 330 18.25 -10.78 12.01
N LEU A 331 18.40 -10.58 13.32
CA LEU A 331 19.61 -10.94 14.05
C LEU A 331 19.80 -12.46 14.18
N PHE A 332 18.70 -13.23 14.28
CA PHE A 332 18.77 -14.70 14.22
C PHE A 332 19.30 -15.21 12.88
N LEU A 333 19.09 -14.46 11.78
CA LEU A 333 19.50 -14.88 10.44
C LEU A 333 21.00 -14.70 10.18
N THR A 334 21.57 -13.56 10.59
CA THR A 334 23.01 -13.21 10.41
C THR A 334 23.33 -11.86 11.05
N ARG A 335 24.57 -11.66 11.52
CA ARG A 335 25.06 -10.35 12.00
C ARG A 335 25.14 -9.28 10.90
N TYR A 336 25.24 -9.70 9.62
CA TYR A 336 25.32 -8.78 8.48
C TYR A 336 23.95 -8.27 8.01
N SER A 337 22.85 -8.72 8.60
CA SER A 337 21.49 -8.28 8.23
C SER A 337 21.29 -6.79 8.45
N LEU A 338 22.09 -6.17 9.34
CA LEU A 338 22.03 -4.74 9.62
C LEU A 338 22.56 -3.85 8.47
N ALA A 339 23.27 -4.41 7.48
CA ALA A 339 23.73 -3.65 6.32
C ALA A 339 22.57 -3.04 5.50
N VAL A 340 21.37 -3.61 5.57
CA VAL A 340 20.16 -3.05 4.96
C VAL A 340 19.84 -1.64 5.48
N PHE A 341 20.12 -1.34 6.75
CA PHE A 341 19.90 -0.02 7.32
C PHE A 341 20.85 1.03 6.72
N ALA A 342 22.07 0.65 6.34
CA ALA A 342 22.99 1.54 5.63
C ALA A 342 22.44 1.91 4.24
N VAL A 343 21.85 0.94 3.52
CA VAL A 343 21.19 1.21 2.23
C VAL A 343 20.03 2.19 2.39
N ILE A 344 19.21 2.01 3.43
CA ILE A 344 18.10 2.92 3.75
C ILE A 344 18.62 4.34 4.03
N VAL A 345 19.64 4.48 4.90
CA VAL A 345 20.22 5.79 5.25
C VAL A 345 20.83 6.47 4.03
N LEU A 346 21.56 5.74 3.19
CA LEU A 346 22.13 6.27 1.95
C LEU A 346 21.04 6.73 0.98
N GLY A 347 19.98 5.93 0.82
CA GLY A 347 18.83 6.28 -0.02
C GLY A 347 18.11 7.54 0.46
N ILE A 348 17.84 7.66 1.76
CA ILE A 348 17.22 8.86 2.36
C ILE A 348 18.12 10.07 2.18
N THR A 349 19.42 9.91 2.38
CA THR A 349 20.41 10.98 2.22
C THR A 349 20.45 11.46 0.77
N ALA A 350 20.47 10.54 -0.19
CA ALA A 350 20.45 10.86 -1.63
C ALA A 350 19.18 11.61 -2.03
N LEU A 351 18.01 11.18 -1.55
CA LEU A 351 16.73 11.88 -1.83
C LEU A 351 16.67 13.29 -1.23
N ASN A 352 17.34 13.52 -0.10
CA ASN A 352 17.43 14.83 0.55
C ASN A 352 18.63 15.68 0.08
N PHE A 353 19.49 15.15 -0.78
CA PHE A 353 20.69 15.85 -1.25
C PHE A 353 20.40 17.25 -1.82
N PRO A 354 19.36 17.48 -2.64
CA PRO A 354 19.05 18.83 -3.15
C PRO A 354 18.81 19.85 -2.03
N LEU A 355 18.19 19.44 -0.92
CA LEU A 355 17.97 20.31 0.23
C LEU A 355 19.31 20.64 0.91
N TYR A 356 20.16 19.65 1.15
CA TYR A 356 21.47 19.84 1.78
C TYR A 356 22.41 20.69 0.92
N ALA A 357 22.34 20.54 -0.40
CA ALA A 357 23.10 21.30 -1.37
C ALA A 357 22.47 22.68 -1.69
N LYS A 358 21.38 23.07 -1.02
CA LYS A 358 20.65 24.33 -1.23
C LYS A 358 20.25 24.57 -2.69
N GLN A 359 19.89 23.51 -3.41
CA GLN A 359 19.50 23.59 -4.81
C GLN A 359 18.01 23.96 -4.95
N PRO A 360 17.64 24.79 -5.95
CA PRO A 360 16.25 25.01 -6.30
C PRO A 360 15.56 23.68 -6.68
N MET A 361 14.32 23.51 -6.22
CA MET A 361 13.56 22.28 -6.41
C MET A 361 12.21 22.55 -7.05
N SER A 362 11.83 21.74 -8.04
CA SER A 362 10.49 21.81 -8.62
C SER A 362 9.45 21.34 -7.60
N LEU A 363 8.38 22.11 -7.41
CA LEU A 363 7.23 21.73 -6.59
C LEU A 363 6.58 20.43 -7.12
N THR A 364 6.73 20.13 -8.41
CA THR A 364 6.24 18.88 -9.02
C THR A 364 6.90 17.60 -8.48
N LYS A 365 7.98 17.71 -7.70
CA LYS A 365 8.57 16.60 -6.93
C LYS A 365 7.81 16.29 -5.65
N PHE A 366 6.98 17.22 -5.18
CA PHE A 366 6.17 17.09 -3.98
C PHE A 366 4.78 16.58 -4.37
N THR A 367 4.21 15.74 -3.52
CA THR A 367 2.82 15.31 -3.67
C THR A 367 1.95 16.19 -2.77
N PRO A 368 0.88 16.80 -3.30
CA PRO A 368 -0.02 17.56 -2.45
C PRO A 368 -0.75 16.61 -1.49
N TYR A 369 -0.96 17.02 -0.24
CA TYR A 369 -1.75 16.24 0.73
C TYR A 369 -3.23 16.59 0.68
N ILE A 370 -3.59 17.74 0.10
CA ILE A 370 -4.96 18.09 -0.32
C ILE A 370 -4.90 18.44 -1.81
N SER A 371 -5.75 17.81 -2.62
CA SER A 371 -5.84 18.09 -4.05
C SER A 371 -7.27 17.95 -4.51
N THR A 372 -7.98 19.08 -4.60
CA THR A 372 -9.38 19.15 -5.02
C THR A 372 -9.52 20.00 -6.28
N GLN A 373 -10.43 19.61 -7.15
CA GLN A 373 -10.86 20.39 -8.31
C GLN A 373 -12.27 19.98 -8.76
N ASP A 374 -13.00 20.88 -9.40
CA ASP A 374 -14.39 20.63 -9.83
C ASP A 374 -14.48 19.63 -11.00
N PHE A 375 -13.45 19.55 -11.85
CA PHE A 375 -13.47 18.73 -13.06
C PHE A 375 -12.15 17.99 -13.29
N GLY A 376 -12.24 16.73 -13.75
CA GLY A 376 -11.07 15.92 -14.08
C GLY A 376 -10.18 15.59 -12.87
N SER A 377 -8.92 15.26 -13.12
CA SER A 377 -7.92 15.09 -12.06
C SER A 377 -6.66 15.89 -12.33
N ARG A 378 -6.04 16.43 -11.27
CA ARG A 378 -4.80 17.21 -11.35
C ARG A 378 -3.70 16.39 -12.01
N GLN A 379 -3.03 16.98 -13.01
CA GLN A 379 -1.93 16.35 -13.70
C GLN A 379 -0.58 16.96 -13.31
N THR A 380 0.49 16.16 -13.37
CA THR A 380 1.87 16.61 -13.13
C THR A 380 2.65 16.55 -14.44
N ASN A 381 3.29 17.67 -14.82
CA ASN A 381 4.10 17.84 -16.03
C ASN A 381 3.35 17.63 -17.37
N LYS A 382 2.02 17.79 -17.36
CA LYS A 382 1.13 17.67 -18.52
C LYS A 382 -0.19 18.39 -18.21
N SER A 383 -0.94 18.76 -19.24
CA SER A 383 -2.21 19.50 -19.11
C SER A 383 -3.30 18.65 -18.45
N VAL A 384 -4.39 19.28 -18.00
CA VAL A 384 -5.46 18.59 -17.26
C VAL A 384 -6.20 17.55 -18.10
N ASN A 385 -6.45 17.78 -19.40
CA ASN A 385 -7.09 16.80 -20.29
C ASN A 385 -6.31 15.48 -20.42
N SER A 386 -5.02 15.49 -20.12
CA SER A 386 -4.23 14.26 -20.06
C SER A 386 -4.75 13.26 -19.01
N SER A 387 -5.68 13.67 -18.12
CA SER A 387 -6.38 12.77 -17.21
C SER A 387 -7.23 11.70 -17.92
N TYR A 388 -7.66 11.93 -19.16
CA TYR A 388 -8.47 10.97 -19.92
C TYR A 388 -7.66 9.79 -20.50
N GLY A 389 -6.35 9.77 -20.27
CA GLY A 389 -5.47 8.69 -20.69
C GLY A 389 -4.54 9.09 -21.81
N ILE A 390 -3.84 8.10 -22.36
CA ILE A 390 -2.71 8.32 -23.27
C ILE A 390 -3.10 9.03 -24.58
N ASN A 391 -4.34 8.85 -25.05
CA ASN A 391 -4.82 9.46 -26.29
C ASN A 391 -5.13 10.95 -26.15
N SER A 392 -5.33 11.43 -24.92
CA SER A 392 -5.57 12.84 -24.60
C SER A 392 -4.33 13.50 -23.98
N TRP A 393 -3.17 12.85 -24.11
CA TRP A 393 -1.92 13.39 -23.57
C TRP A 393 -1.54 14.69 -24.29
N ASN A 394 -1.24 15.73 -23.51
CA ASN A 394 -0.77 17.00 -24.03
C ASN A 394 0.25 17.66 -23.08
N ARG A 395 1.12 18.50 -23.64
CA ARG A 395 2.12 19.25 -22.86
C ARG A 395 1.48 20.47 -22.21
N LEU A 396 2.02 20.86 -21.06
CA LEU A 396 1.72 22.15 -20.44
C LEU A 396 2.07 23.28 -21.40
N SER A 397 1.13 24.19 -21.64
CA SER A 397 1.37 25.32 -22.53
C SER A 397 0.39 26.45 -22.35
N VAL A 398 0.87 27.69 -22.36
CA VAL A 398 0.05 28.90 -22.38
C VAL A 398 0.40 29.68 -23.63
N GLN A 399 -0.58 29.98 -24.48
CA GLN A 399 -0.37 30.61 -25.79
C GLN A 399 0.74 29.93 -26.62
N TYR A 400 0.72 28.59 -26.67
CA TYR A 400 1.71 27.75 -27.35
C TYR A 400 3.17 27.89 -26.85
N MET A 401 3.40 28.52 -25.70
CA MET A 401 4.68 28.47 -25.00
C MET A 401 4.73 27.21 -24.15
N PHE A 402 5.59 26.26 -24.52
CA PHE A 402 5.61 24.92 -23.92
C PHE A 402 6.54 24.80 -22.72
N TYR A 403 6.05 24.12 -21.68
CA TYR A 403 6.78 23.88 -20.45
C TYR A 403 6.98 22.39 -20.20
N LYS A 404 8.15 22.04 -19.62
CA LYS A 404 8.48 20.66 -19.26
C LYS A 404 7.96 20.26 -17.88
N LYS A 405 7.81 21.24 -16.98
CA LYS A 405 7.41 21.01 -15.59
C LYS A 405 6.29 21.95 -15.21
N GLY A 406 5.35 21.43 -14.44
CA GLY A 406 4.23 22.19 -13.93
C GLY A 406 3.09 21.30 -13.46
N ILE A 407 1.98 21.93 -13.13
CA ILE A 407 0.76 21.30 -12.64
C ILE A 407 -0.38 21.80 -13.52
N GLY A 408 -0.98 20.89 -14.29
CA GLY A 408 -2.19 21.16 -15.05
C GLY A 408 -3.41 20.83 -14.20
N THR A 409 -4.34 21.77 -14.09
CA THR A 409 -5.54 21.68 -13.26
C THR A 409 -6.75 22.33 -13.92
N HIS A 410 -7.89 22.24 -13.27
CA HIS A 410 -9.14 22.85 -13.70
C HIS A 410 -9.81 23.55 -12.52
N THR A 411 -10.33 24.74 -12.75
CA THR A 411 -11.00 25.56 -11.74
C THR A 411 -12.37 24.98 -11.30
N ASN A 412 -12.87 25.19 -10.08
CA ASN A 412 -12.17 25.72 -8.91
C ASN A 412 -11.24 24.65 -8.35
N SER A 413 -9.96 24.99 -8.15
CA SER A 413 -8.95 24.05 -7.67
C SER A 413 -8.24 24.52 -6.41
N ARG A 414 -7.84 23.57 -5.56
CA ARG A 414 -6.96 23.81 -4.40
C ARG A 414 -6.00 22.64 -4.22
N HIS A 415 -4.71 22.93 -4.33
CA HIS A 415 -3.63 21.96 -4.14
C HIS A 415 -2.69 22.42 -3.04
N VAL A 416 -2.60 21.67 -1.94
CA VAL A 416 -1.84 22.04 -0.75
C VAL A 416 -0.64 21.11 -0.57
N PHE A 417 0.55 21.70 -0.52
CA PHE A 417 1.84 21.02 -0.40
C PHE A 417 2.46 21.27 0.97
N ALA A 418 2.88 20.19 1.64
CA ALA A 418 3.69 20.32 2.85
C ALA A 418 5.14 20.65 2.45
N ILE A 419 5.65 21.78 2.94
CA ILE A 419 7.01 22.28 2.71
C ILE A 419 7.82 22.47 4.02
N ASN A 420 7.17 22.32 5.18
CA ASN A 420 7.77 22.26 6.53
C ASN A 420 8.84 23.35 6.82
N SER A 421 8.57 24.59 6.39
CA SER A 421 9.45 25.75 6.62
C SER A 421 10.88 25.57 6.08
N LYS A 422 11.07 24.69 5.08
CA LYS A 422 12.38 24.35 4.51
C LYS A 422 12.83 25.30 3.38
N PHE A 423 12.00 26.27 3.02
CA PHE A 423 12.20 27.12 1.85
C PHE A 423 11.89 28.57 2.19
N LYS A 424 12.51 29.49 1.47
CA LYS A 424 12.38 30.95 1.66
C LYS A 424 11.62 31.64 0.54
N ARG A 425 11.70 31.09 -0.67
CA ARG A 425 11.08 31.70 -1.85
C ARG A 425 10.40 30.64 -2.71
N PHE A 426 9.27 31.01 -3.29
CA PHE A 426 8.56 30.25 -4.31
C PHE A 426 8.44 31.12 -5.57
N SER A 427 8.73 30.55 -6.73
CA SER A 427 8.53 31.21 -8.03
C SER A 427 7.74 30.31 -8.97
N THR A 428 6.86 30.87 -9.79
CA THR A 428 6.13 30.11 -10.81
C THR A 428 5.70 31.03 -11.94
N ASP A 429 5.67 30.48 -13.14
CA ASP A 429 4.85 31.02 -14.22
C ASP A 429 3.43 30.45 -14.07
N PHE A 430 2.43 31.12 -14.63
CA PHE A 430 1.04 30.66 -14.62
C PHE A 430 0.23 31.21 -15.79
N GLY A 431 -0.83 30.52 -16.18
CA GLY A 431 -1.78 30.98 -17.19
C GLY A 431 -2.83 29.94 -17.57
N VAL A 432 -3.75 30.35 -18.45
CA VAL A 432 -4.79 29.47 -18.99
C VAL A 432 -4.17 28.56 -20.07
N ASP A 433 -4.40 27.25 -19.95
CA ASP A 433 -3.79 26.27 -20.87
C ASP A 433 -4.25 26.52 -22.32
N THR A 434 -3.37 26.25 -23.27
CA THR A 434 -3.63 26.31 -24.72
C THR A 434 -4.75 25.37 -25.18
N GLU A 435 -5.10 24.36 -24.39
CA GLU A 435 -6.24 23.48 -24.66
C GLU A 435 -7.61 24.05 -24.24
N SER A 436 -7.66 25.11 -23.43
CA SER A 436 -8.91 25.77 -23.02
C SER A 436 -9.69 26.38 -24.19
N GLY A 437 -11.00 26.50 -24.03
CA GLY A 437 -11.87 27.28 -24.89
C GLY A 437 -11.71 28.81 -24.70
N PRO A 438 -12.30 29.60 -25.61
CA PRO A 438 -12.18 31.07 -25.61
C PRO A 438 -12.88 31.77 -24.44
N GLN A 439 -13.76 31.07 -23.72
CA GLN A 439 -14.50 31.62 -22.59
C GLN A 439 -13.72 31.59 -21.27
N ALA A 440 -12.59 30.87 -21.24
CA ALA A 440 -11.83 30.64 -20.02
C ALA A 440 -11.40 31.94 -19.31
N SER A 441 -11.60 31.97 -18.00
CA SER A 441 -11.54 33.15 -17.15
C SER A 441 -11.20 32.75 -15.72
N VAL A 442 -9.98 33.06 -15.27
CA VAL A 442 -9.50 32.52 -13.99
C VAL A 442 -8.75 33.55 -13.16
N ILE A 443 -8.66 33.29 -11.87
CA ILE A 443 -7.76 34.00 -10.95
C ILE A 443 -6.83 32.97 -10.29
N PHE A 444 -5.54 33.26 -10.28
CA PHE A 444 -4.52 32.46 -9.60
C PHE A 444 -4.22 33.04 -8.23
N GLU A 445 -4.24 32.20 -7.21
CA GLU A 445 -3.97 32.59 -5.83
C GLU A 445 -2.93 31.65 -5.20
N ILE A 446 -2.02 32.23 -4.42
CA ILE A 446 -1.02 31.49 -3.64
C ILE A 446 -1.23 31.81 -2.16
N TYR A 447 -1.36 30.77 -1.34
CA TYR A 447 -1.49 30.89 0.11
C TYR A 447 -0.32 30.21 0.82
N GLY A 448 0.14 30.80 1.91
CA GLY A 448 1.06 30.18 2.88
C GLY A 448 0.37 30.05 4.23
N ASP A 449 0.21 28.83 4.74
CA ASP A 449 -0.50 28.54 5.99
C ASP A 449 -1.87 29.26 6.06
N ASP A 450 -2.65 29.13 4.98
CA ASP A 450 -3.96 29.76 4.75
C ASP A 450 -3.98 31.30 4.69
N LYS A 451 -2.82 31.96 4.72
CA LYS A 451 -2.69 33.40 4.46
C LYS A 451 -2.43 33.66 2.97
N LEU A 452 -3.22 34.54 2.35
CA LEU A 452 -3.01 34.97 0.97
C LEU A 452 -1.65 35.68 0.82
N LEU A 453 -0.82 35.21 -0.10
CA LEU A 453 0.50 35.77 -0.43
C LEU A 453 0.50 36.46 -1.80
N PHE A 454 -0.31 35.96 -2.73
CA PHE A 454 -0.42 36.48 -4.09
C PHE A 454 -1.80 36.21 -4.67
N ARG A 455 -2.30 37.17 -5.45
CA ARG A 455 -3.52 37.07 -6.26
C ARG A 455 -3.24 37.73 -7.61
N SER A 456 -3.52 37.03 -8.71
CA SER A 456 -3.40 37.60 -10.05
C SER A 456 -4.57 38.54 -10.39
N GLU A 457 -4.40 39.33 -11.45
CA GLU A 457 -5.55 39.84 -12.21
C GLU A 457 -6.32 38.68 -12.84
N THR A 458 -7.53 38.94 -13.36
CA THR A 458 -8.25 37.95 -14.18
C THR A 458 -7.41 37.62 -15.41
N MET A 459 -7.11 36.33 -15.57
CA MET A 459 -6.40 35.77 -16.72
C MET A 459 -7.43 35.18 -17.69
N LYS A 460 -7.30 35.51 -18.97
CA LYS A 460 -8.15 35.01 -20.05
C LYS A 460 -7.37 34.09 -20.98
N LYS A 461 -8.08 33.35 -21.83
CA LYS A 461 -7.53 32.39 -22.80
C LYS A 461 -6.32 32.89 -23.60
N TYR A 462 -6.35 34.14 -24.05
CA TYR A 462 -5.34 34.69 -24.97
C TYR A 462 -4.25 35.50 -24.27
N ASP A 463 -4.20 35.50 -22.94
CA ASP A 463 -3.13 36.14 -22.22
C ASP A 463 -1.84 35.32 -22.32
N TYR A 464 -0.70 36.01 -22.43
CA TYR A 464 0.61 35.38 -22.31
C TYR A 464 0.84 34.89 -20.87
N PRO A 465 1.71 33.87 -20.66
CA PRO A 465 2.03 33.41 -19.32
C PRO A 465 2.59 34.56 -18.48
N ARG A 466 2.14 34.66 -17.23
CA ARG A 466 2.63 35.64 -16.25
C ARG A 466 3.51 34.96 -15.22
N HIS A 467 4.36 35.76 -14.58
CA HIS A 467 5.32 35.30 -13.57
C HIS A 467 5.02 35.89 -12.20
N THR A 468 5.26 35.13 -11.13
CA THR A 468 5.22 35.64 -9.77
C THR A 468 6.27 34.97 -8.88
N GLU A 469 6.75 35.73 -7.89
CA GLU A 469 7.60 35.24 -6.81
C GLU A 469 7.05 35.70 -5.46
N VAL A 470 7.03 34.80 -4.48
CA VAL A 470 6.55 35.09 -3.12
C VAL A 470 7.54 34.61 -2.06
N ASN A 471 7.64 35.37 -0.97
CA ASN A 471 8.37 34.94 0.23
C ASN A 471 7.54 33.89 0.98
N ILE A 472 8.14 32.75 1.26
CA ILE A 472 7.56 31.62 1.99
C ILE A 472 8.40 31.19 3.19
N GLU A 473 9.30 32.06 3.67
CA GLU A 473 10.09 31.79 4.87
C GLU A 473 9.16 31.55 6.07
N GLY A 474 9.39 30.43 6.76
CA GLY A 474 8.55 30.01 7.89
C GLY A 474 7.27 29.24 7.51
N ILE A 475 6.83 29.28 6.26
CA ILE A 475 5.58 28.64 5.82
C ILE A 475 5.68 27.11 5.87
N LYS A 476 4.68 26.45 6.45
CA LYS A 476 4.61 24.99 6.51
C LYS A 476 3.84 24.38 5.34
N PHE A 477 2.78 25.05 4.90
CA PHE A 477 1.89 24.61 3.83
C PHE A 477 1.76 25.67 2.76
N LEU A 478 2.09 25.29 1.52
CA LEU A 478 1.91 26.13 0.33
C LEU A 478 0.68 25.65 -0.43
N SER A 479 -0.30 26.53 -0.64
CA SER A 479 -1.49 26.23 -1.44
C SER A 479 -1.45 26.96 -2.79
N LEU A 480 -1.71 26.23 -3.85
CA LEU A 480 -1.98 26.75 -5.19
C LEU A 480 -3.47 26.64 -5.45
N VAL A 481 -4.12 27.77 -5.72
CA VAL A 481 -5.58 27.87 -5.88
C VAL A 481 -5.91 28.55 -7.20
N THR A 482 -6.83 27.99 -7.97
CA THR A 482 -7.41 28.67 -9.15
C THR A 482 -8.92 28.80 -8.96
N THR A 483 -9.44 30.01 -9.17
CA THR A 483 -10.88 30.32 -9.07
C THR A 483 -11.44 30.80 -10.42
N ASP A 484 -12.76 30.72 -10.58
CA ASP A 484 -13.49 30.91 -11.84
C ASP A 484 -13.77 32.38 -12.16
N ALA A 485 -13.04 33.31 -11.52
CA ALA A 485 -13.21 34.75 -11.64
C ALA A 485 -14.67 35.28 -11.49
N GLY A 486 -15.60 34.46 -10.98
CA GLY A 486 -17.02 34.78 -10.84
C GLY A 486 -17.88 34.60 -12.09
N ASP A 487 -17.37 34.09 -13.23
CA ASP A 487 -18.14 33.81 -14.44
C ASP A 487 -18.42 32.31 -14.71
N GLY A 488 -18.02 31.45 -13.78
CA GLY A 488 -18.21 30.00 -13.84
C GLY A 488 -17.05 29.29 -14.54
N ASN A 489 -16.93 27.98 -14.34
CA ASN A 489 -15.69 27.25 -14.64
C ASN A 489 -15.59 26.67 -16.07
N ILE A 490 -16.31 27.21 -17.05
CA ILE A 490 -16.39 26.61 -18.39
C ILE A 490 -15.03 26.71 -19.11
N ASP A 491 -14.45 25.55 -19.42
CA ASP A 491 -13.14 25.39 -20.08
C ASP A 491 -11.95 26.03 -19.32
N ASP A 492 -12.07 26.23 -18.00
CA ASP A 492 -11.06 26.86 -17.15
C ASP A 492 -9.89 25.92 -16.79
N HIS A 493 -9.19 25.47 -17.82
CA HIS A 493 -7.99 24.65 -17.69
C HIS A 493 -6.81 25.59 -17.43
N THR A 494 -6.09 25.33 -16.35
CA THR A 494 -5.05 26.23 -15.85
C THR A 494 -3.77 25.48 -15.58
N ASP A 495 -2.66 26.16 -15.84
CA ASP A 495 -1.33 25.63 -15.64
C ASP A 495 -0.55 26.48 -14.64
N TRP A 496 0.01 25.81 -13.62
CA TRP A 496 1.12 26.33 -12.83
C TRP A 496 2.43 25.82 -13.43
N LEU A 497 3.21 26.72 -14.02
CA LEU A 497 4.31 26.42 -14.94
C LEU A 497 5.66 26.66 -14.26
N ASN A 498 6.59 25.69 -14.36
CA ASN A 498 7.87 25.68 -13.66
C ASN A 498 7.79 26.16 -12.18
N PRO A 499 6.90 25.60 -11.34
CA PRO A 499 6.82 25.99 -9.93
C PRO A 499 8.07 25.52 -9.18
N MET A 500 8.84 26.46 -8.62
CA MET A 500 10.15 26.22 -8.00
C MET A 500 10.19 26.73 -6.55
N LEU A 501 10.77 25.93 -5.67
CA LEU A 501 11.06 26.22 -4.27
C LEU A 501 12.56 26.45 -4.07
N TYR A 502 12.93 27.48 -3.30
CA TYR A 502 14.32 27.85 -3.02
C TYR A 502 14.61 27.73 -1.51
N PRO A 503 15.57 26.87 -1.09
CA PRO A 503 15.93 26.66 0.32
C PRO A 503 16.46 27.88 1.08
#